data_AF-A0A1A6HRK8-F1
#
_entry.id   AF-A0A1A6HRK8-F1
#
_cell.length_a   1.000
_cell.length_b   1.000
_cell.length_c   1.000
_cell.angle_alpha   90.00
_cell.angle_beta   90.00
_cell.angle_gamma   90.00
#
_symmetry.space_group_name_H-M   'P 1'
#
loop_
_entity.id
_entity.type
_entity.pdbx_description
1 polymer ?
#
loop_
_entity_poly.entity_id
_entity_poly.type
_entity_poly.pdbx_seq_one_letter_code
_entity_poly.pdbx_strand_id
1 'polypeptide(L)' 'MQREILAVLGLPGRPRPRVPPAASRQPASAPLFMLDLYHAMADDDDGGSPQPHLGRADLVMSFVNMGEFEGP' A
#
# COMPACT_ATOMS: atom_id res chain seq x y z
N MET A 1 -21.17 -9.74 6.86
CA MET A 1 -19.75 -9.32 6.85
C MET A 1 -18.75 -10.48 6.91
N GLN A 2 -18.16 -10.91 8.04
CA GLN A 2 -17.06 -11.92 7.96
C GLN A 2 -17.44 -13.25 7.26
N ARG A 3 -18.58 -13.83 7.62
CA ARG A 3 -19.06 -15.11 7.05
C ARG A 3 -19.36 -14.99 5.55
N GLU A 4 -19.86 -13.83 5.16
CA GLU A 4 -20.24 -13.47 3.79
C GLU A 4 -19.02 -13.24 2.91
N ILE A 5 -18.00 -12.53 3.42
CA ILE A 5 -16.70 -12.39 2.74
C ILE A 5 -16.10 -13.78 2.48
N LEU A 6 -16.11 -14.66 3.49
CA LEU A 6 -15.61 -16.03 3.34
C LEU A 6 -16.41 -16.82 2.29
N ALA A 7 -17.74 -16.68 2.28
CA ALA A 7 -18.60 -17.35 1.31
C ALA A 7 -18.35 -16.88 -0.13
N VAL A 8 -18.24 -15.57 -0.36
CA VAL A 8 -17.93 -15.00 -1.69
C VAL A 8 -16.57 -15.48 -2.20
N LEU A 9 -15.57 -15.57 -1.31
CA LEU A 9 -14.23 -16.05 -1.64
C LEU A 9 -14.11 -17.58 -1.68
N GLY A 10 -15.16 -18.34 -1.35
CA GLY A 10 -15.11 -19.80 -1.27
C GLY A 10 -14.18 -20.34 -0.19
N LEU A 11 -13.91 -19.57 0.86
CA LEU A 11 -12.97 -19.93 1.93
C LEU A 11 -13.68 -20.65 3.08
N PRO A 12 -13.18 -21.80 3.55
CA PRO A 12 -13.77 -22.54 4.67
C PRO A 12 -13.56 -21.84 6.01
N GLY A 13 -12.66 -20.85 6.06
CA GLY A 13 -12.30 -20.09 7.25
C GLY A 13 -11.24 -19.05 6.92
N ARG A 14 -10.88 -18.20 7.89
CA ARG A 14 -9.80 -17.22 7.69
C ARG A 14 -8.46 -17.95 7.51
N PRO A 15 -7.66 -17.58 6.50
CA PRO A 15 -6.27 -18.02 6.41
C PRO A 15 -5.51 -17.60 7.66
N ARG A 16 -4.84 -18.55 8.31
CA ARG A 16 -4.00 -18.26 9.48
C ARG A 16 -2.69 -17.61 9.01
N PRO A 17 -2.28 -16.46 9.57
CA PRO A 17 -0.98 -15.86 9.26
C PRO A 17 0.14 -16.85 9.58
N ARG A 18 1.03 -17.11 8.61
CA ARG A 18 2.25 -17.86 8.86
C ARG A 18 3.20 -16.92 9.58
N VAL A 19 3.47 -17.15 10.86
CA VAL A 19 4.43 -16.34 11.62
C VAL A 19 5.83 -16.70 11.12
N PRO A 20 6.58 -15.77 10.51
CA PRO A 20 7.96 -16.03 10.14
C PRO A 20 8.79 -16.27 11.41
N PRO A 21 9.80 -17.16 11.40
CA PRO A 21 10.73 -17.29 12.52
C PRO A 21 11.34 -15.92 12.85
N ALA A 22 11.60 -15.64 14.13
CA ALA A 22 11.94 -14.30 14.64
C ALA A 22 13.11 -13.60 13.91
N ALA A 23 14.03 -14.37 13.32
CA ALA A 23 15.15 -13.88 12.50
C ALA A 23 14.75 -13.39 11.08
N SER A 24 13.50 -13.58 10.68
CA SER A 24 12.94 -13.26 9.35
C SER A 24 11.69 -12.40 9.43
N ARG A 25 11.52 -11.68 10.55
CA ARG A 25 10.34 -10.84 10.79
C ARG A 25 10.27 -9.78 9.71
N GLN A 26 9.45 -10.06 8.70
CA GLN A 26 9.16 -9.13 7.62
C GLN A 26 8.57 -7.85 8.21
N PRO A 27 8.82 -6.69 7.58
CA PRO A 27 8.19 -5.44 7.98
C PRO A 27 6.67 -5.63 8.05
N ALA A 28 6.02 -4.87 8.94
CA ALA A 28 4.57 -4.95 9.12
C ALA A 28 3.78 -4.43 7.91
N SER A 29 4.45 -3.82 6.93
CA SER A 29 3.87 -3.40 5.67
C SER A 29 3.81 -4.55 4.66
N ALA A 30 2.82 -4.51 3.77
CA ALA A 30 2.81 -5.36 2.60
C ALA A 30 4.05 -5.07 1.72
N PRO A 31 4.65 -6.07 1.08
CA PRO A 31 5.56 -5.88 -0.04
C PRO A 31 5.04 -4.85 -1.07
N LEU A 32 5.94 -4.01 -1.59
CA LEU A 32 5.58 -2.87 -2.46
C LEU A 32 4.74 -3.29 -3.67
N PHE A 33 5.06 -4.41 -4.31
CA PHE A 33 4.30 -4.88 -5.48
C PHE A 33 2.81 -5.14 -5.19
N MET A 34 2.45 -5.56 -3.97
CA MET A 34 1.04 -5.75 -3.59
C MET A 34 0.35 -4.42 -3.31
N LEU A 35 1.10 -3.44 -2.81
CA LEU A 35 0.59 -2.10 -2.60
C LEU A 35 0.33 -1.42 -3.95
N ASP A 36 1.25 -1.55 -4.90
CA ASP A 36 1.12 -1.02 -6.26
C ASP A 36 -0.10 -1.62 -6.97
N LEU A 37 -0.31 -2.93 -6.84
CA LEU A 37 -1.49 -3.61 -7.39
C LEU A 37 -2.79 -3.08 -6.80
N TYR A 38 -2.84 -2.87 -5.47
CA TYR A 38 -4.02 -2.33 -4.82
C TYR A 38 -4.34 -0.91 -5.30
N HIS A 39 -3.33 -0.04 -5.43
CA HIS A 39 -3.50 1.31 -5.93
C HIS A 39 -3.99 1.33 -7.39
N ALA A 40 -3.41 0.52 -8.27
CA ALA A 40 -3.84 0.45 -9.67
C ALA A 40 -5.30 -0.01 -9.82
N MET A 41 -5.75 -0.98 -9.02
CA MET A 41 -7.13 -1.46 -9.06
C MET A 41 -8.12 -0.51 -8.38
N ALA A 42 -7.67 0.28 -7.41
CA ALA A 42 -8.51 1.25 -6.70
C ALA A 42 -8.71 2.55 -7.48
N ASP A 43 -7.72 2.96 -8.27
CA ASP A 43 -7.79 4.15 -9.14
C ASP A 43 -8.77 3.95 -10.31
N ASP A 44 -8.97 2.71 -10.77
CA ASP A 44 -9.90 2.36 -11.84
C ASP A 44 -11.39 2.48 -11.45
N ASP A 45 -11.74 2.49 -10.15
CA ASP A 45 -13.14 2.58 -9.67
C ASP A 45 -13.59 4.04 -9.43
N ASP A 46 -12.65 4.98 -9.34
CA ASP A 46 -12.90 6.42 -9.19
C ASP A 46 -12.87 7.08 -10.58
N GLY A 47 -13.98 6.99 -11.32
CA GLY A 47 -14.12 7.52 -12.68
C GLY A 47 -14.00 9.05 -12.78
N GLY A 48 -12.81 9.61 -12.54
CA GLY A 48 -12.58 11.05 -12.57
C GLY A 48 -11.16 11.49 -12.20
N SER A 49 -10.29 11.51 -13.22
CA SER A 49 -9.00 12.22 -13.30
C SER A 49 -7.79 11.49 -12.70
N PRO A 50 -6.74 11.20 -13.50
CA PRO A 50 -5.42 10.88 -12.97
C PRO A 50 -4.87 12.16 -12.35
N GLN A 51 -5.22 12.44 -11.11
CA GLN A 51 -4.47 13.42 -10.34
C GLN A 51 -3.04 12.86 -10.23
N PRO A 52 -2.02 13.62 -10.63
CA PRO A 52 -0.65 13.23 -10.37
C PRO A 52 -0.55 13.09 -8.85
N HIS A 53 -0.46 11.84 -8.42
CA HIS A 53 -0.16 11.42 -7.07
C HIS A 53 1.24 11.95 -6.76
N LEU A 54 1.33 13.23 -6.41
CA LEU A 54 2.38 13.66 -5.52
C LEU A 54 2.01 13.00 -4.21
N GLY A 55 2.48 11.76 -4.01
CA GLY A 55 2.17 10.97 -2.84
C GLY A 55 2.53 11.79 -1.61
N ARG A 56 1.94 11.48 -0.45
CA ARG A 56 2.35 12.12 0.81
C ARG A 56 3.87 12.05 1.01
N ALA A 57 4.50 10.99 0.50
CA ALA A 57 5.95 10.87 0.41
C ALA A 57 6.57 11.96 -0.49
N ASP A 58 6.11 12.14 -1.73
CA ASP A 58 6.60 13.20 -2.62
C ASP A 58 6.37 14.62 -2.07
N LEU A 59 5.26 14.85 -1.36
CA LEU A 59 5.02 16.11 -0.66
C LEU A 59 6.02 16.31 0.51
N VAL A 60 6.33 15.27 1.27
CA VAL A 60 7.34 15.31 2.34
C VAL A 60 8.75 15.48 1.77
N MET A 61 9.08 14.80 0.67
CA MET A 61 10.35 14.91 -0.03
C MET A 61 10.54 16.29 -0.67
N SER A 62 9.47 16.94 -1.12
CA SER A 62 9.49 18.32 -1.62
C SER A 62 9.96 19.33 -0.56
N PHE A 63 9.51 19.19 0.69
CA PHE A 63 9.99 20.06 1.79
C PHE A 63 11.46 19.80 2.14
N VAL A 64 11.91 18.55 2.05
CA VAL A 64 13.31 18.18 2.30
C VAL A 64 14.23 18.70 1.19
N ASN A 65 13.79 18.62 -0.08
CA ASN A 65 14.56 19.08 -1.24
C ASN A 65 14.60 20.62 -1.37
N MET A 66 13.57 21.34 -0.88
CA MET A 66 13.59 22.82 -0.85
C MET A 66 14.59 23.40 0.16
N GLY A 67 15.01 22.63 1.17
CA GLY A 67 16.01 23.07 2.15
C GLY A 67 17.46 22.88 1.72
N GLU A 68 17.71 22.26 0.57
CA GLU A 68 19.07 21.94 0.08
C GLU A 68 19.51 22.85 -1.09
N PHE A 69 18.71 23.84 -1.48
CA PHE A 69 19.00 24.76 -2.58
C PHE A 69 19.53 26.13 -2.13
N GLU A 70 20.44 26.15 -1.15
CA GLU A 70 21.30 27.31 -0.89
C GLU A 70 22.78 26.88 -0.94
N GLY A 71 23.37 27.09 -2.12
CA GLY A 71 24.80 27.01 -2.41
C GLY A 71 24.95 27.27 -3.92
N PRO A 72 25.79 28.23 -4.36
CA PRO A 72 27.21 28.36 -3.98
C PRO A 72 27.56 29.52 -3.04
#